data_AF-A0A7J7RAJ3-F1
#
_entry.id   AF-A0A7J7RAJ3-F1
#
_cell.length_a   1.000
_cell.length_b   1.000
_cell.length_c   1.000
_cell.angle_alpha   90.00
_cell.angle_beta   90.00
_cell.angle_gamma   90.00
#
_symmetry.space_group_name_H-M   'P 1'
#
loop_
_entity.id
_entity.type
_entity.pdbx_description
1 polymer ?
#
loop_
_entity_poly.entity_id
_entity_poly.type
_entity_poly.pdbx_seq_one_letter_code
_entity_poly.pdbx_strand_id
1 'polypeptide(L)'
;MKDFFEVLEELYKKICMFQNQDKLLAHMAANCLALLLYFQLKEKITLSNSWIAFCQKNLSEYSESNKVLYCLWTLTVVMKEIFKDTCSQKTEILKQFLTPFDSVFEGFYNSLFSQHFESHQDTSKTVNSLICFLEMLELLTASRIHLELHCTCQRIVFLKPSCVLDVITWPIQAFVKRKFIIFVKKCLLRKLGEDLCRGSVPSFRPPDCHLEGDMLALADAVLQAVALGLLRTLSIHGKPSCFGGGELQPGCEQVAGPDHVILRAASLLIIKSLEIKFQNCASVTEMQGNSPNSFGMRSNG
;
A
#
# COMPACT_ATOMS: atom_id res chain seq x y z
N MET A 1 -12.69 -33.57 5.60
CA MET A 1 -12.07 -32.27 5.23
C MET A 1 -12.64 -31.71 3.92
N LYS A 2 -12.92 -32.53 2.89
CA LYS A 2 -13.68 -32.14 1.69
C LYS A 2 -15.05 -31.50 2.01
N ASP A 3 -15.80 -32.09 2.95
CA ASP A 3 -17.12 -31.56 3.37
C ASP A 3 -17.05 -30.17 3.99
N PHE A 4 -15.93 -29.84 4.65
CA PHE A 4 -15.72 -28.51 5.23
C PHE A 4 -15.50 -27.45 4.14
N PHE A 5 -14.81 -27.82 3.04
CA PHE A 5 -14.61 -26.95 1.88
C PHE A 5 -15.89 -26.68 1.10
N GLU A 6 -16.75 -27.69 0.92
CA GLU A 6 -18.07 -27.50 0.29
C GLU A 6 -18.96 -26.60 1.16
N VAL A 7 -18.97 -26.80 2.47
CA VAL A 7 -19.68 -25.92 3.42
C VAL A 7 -19.12 -24.49 3.38
N LEU A 8 -17.81 -24.33 3.18
CA LEU A 8 -17.16 -23.02 3.00
C LEU A 8 -17.53 -22.34 1.70
N GLU A 9 -17.59 -23.08 0.60
CA GLU A 9 -17.97 -22.55 -0.71
C GLU A 9 -19.47 -22.20 -0.74
N GLU A 10 -20.30 -22.97 -0.04
CA GLU A 10 -21.70 -22.67 0.27
C GLU A 10 -21.85 -21.41 1.13
N LEU A 11 -21.10 -21.31 2.24
CA LEU A 11 -21.05 -20.13 3.09
C LEU A 11 -20.57 -18.93 2.28
N TYR A 12 -19.54 -19.08 1.46
CA TYR A 12 -18.97 -18.06 0.60
C TYR A 12 -19.96 -17.56 -0.45
N LYS A 13 -20.65 -18.48 -1.15
CA LYS A 13 -21.76 -18.17 -2.05
C LYS A 13 -22.86 -17.42 -1.29
N LYS A 14 -23.23 -17.89 -0.10
CA LYS A 14 -24.25 -17.24 0.73
C LYS A 14 -23.80 -15.85 1.18
N ILE A 15 -22.57 -15.65 1.62
CA ILE A 15 -22.01 -14.34 2.02
C ILE A 15 -22.02 -13.36 0.83
N CYS A 16 -21.64 -13.83 -0.36
CA CYS A 16 -21.75 -13.06 -1.60
C CYS A 16 -23.21 -12.79 -2.03
N MET A 17 -24.17 -13.65 -1.67
CA MET A 17 -25.60 -13.46 -1.92
C MET A 17 -26.28 -12.59 -0.85
N PHE A 18 -25.74 -12.54 0.37
CA PHE A 18 -26.23 -11.74 1.50
C PHE A 18 -25.78 -10.27 1.46
N GLN A 19 -25.21 -9.83 0.33
CA GLN A 19 -24.64 -8.49 0.09
C GLN A 19 -25.52 -7.28 0.46
N ASN A 20 -26.78 -7.48 0.84
CA ASN A 20 -27.73 -6.41 1.15
C ASN A 20 -28.46 -6.48 2.51
N GLN A 21 -28.26 -7.50 3.37
CA GLN A 21 -29.09 -7.62 4.59
C GLN A 21 -28.35 -7.42 5.92
N ASP A 22 -27.10 -7.87 6.07
CA ASP A 22 -26.35 -7.67 7.33
C ASP A 22 -24.83 -7.49 7.09
N LYS A 23 -24.33 -6.27 7.35
CA LYS A 23 -22.91 -5.90 7.21
C LYS A 23 -22.02 -6.60 8.23
N LEU A 24 -22.53 -6.88 9.43
CA LEU A 24 -21.77 -7.55 10.50
C LEU A 24 -21.57 -9.02 10.13
N LEU A 25 -22.63 -9.69 9.66
CA LEU A 25 -22.55 -11.09 9.24
C LEU A 25 -21.57 -11.26 8.08
N ALA A 26 -21.64 -10.38 7.07
CA ALA A 26 -20.72 -10.41 5.93
C ALA A 26 -19.26 -10.20 6.37
N HIS A 27 -19.03 -9.29 7.32
CA HIS A 27 -17.70 -9.07 7.91
C HIS A 27 -17.22 -10.30 8.69
N MET A 28 -18.00 -10.82 9.63
CA MET A 28 -17.65 -12.01 10.42
C MET A 28 -17.29 -13.19 9.52
N ALA A 29 -18.09 -13.41 8.49
CA ALA A 29 -17.93 -14.56 7.64
C ALA A 29 -16.69 -14.48 6.72
N ALA A 30 -16.35 -13.28 6.22
CA ALA A 30 -15.10 -13.12 5.49
C ALA A 30 -13.85 -13.04 6.41
N ASN A 31 -14.00 -12.71 7.70
CA ASN A 31 -12.96 -12.95 8.72
C ASN A 31 -12.73 -14.45 8.92
N CYS A 32 -13.79 -15.24 9.08
CA CYS A 32 -13.68 -16.70 9.19
C CYS A 32 -12.98 -17.29 7.97
N LEU A 33 -13.36 -16.87 6.75
CA LEU A 33 -12.70 -17.28 5.52
C LEU A 33 -11.21 -16.94 5.54
N ALA A 34 -10.83 -15.73 5.95
CA ALA A 34 -9.43 -15.32 6.02
C ALA A 34 -8.62 -16.18 7.00
N LEU A 35 -9.16 -16.45 8.19
CA LEU A 35 -8.50 -17.33 9.17
C LEU A 35 -8.31 -18.76 8.65
N LEU A 36 -9.26 -19.25 7.88
CA LEU A 36 -9.21 -20.57 7.27
C LEU A 36 -8.18 -20.65 6.14
N LEU A 37 -8.15 -19.66 5.25
CA LEU A 37 -7.12 -19.57 4.21
C LEU A 37 -5.71 -19.49 4.81
N TYR A 38 -5.56 -18.71 5.89
CA TYR A 38 -4.32 -18.65 6.65
C TYR A 38 -3.95 -20.01 7.27
N PHE A 39 -4.91 -20.71 7.88
CA PHE A 39 -4.70 -22.05 8.42
C PHE A 39 -4.27 -23.04 7.31
N GLN A 40 -4.90 -23.01 6.14
CA GLN A 40 -4.49 -23.84 5.00
C GLN A 40 -3.04 -23.59 4.61
N LEU A 41 -2.63 -22.33 4.48
CA LEU A 41 -1.26 -21.96 4.14
C LEU A 41 -0.27 -22.47 5.20
N LYS A 42 -0.61 -22.32 6.48
CA LYS A 42 0.22 -22.77 7.59
C LYS A 42 0.42 -24.29 7.60
N GLU A 43 -0.65 -25.04 7.34
CA GLU A 43 -0.62 -26.50 7.22
C GLU A 43 -0.13 -27.00 5.85
N LYS A 44 0.35 -26.09 4.98
CA LYS A 44 0.80 -26.39 3.60
C LYS A 44 -0.26 -27.09 2.75
N ILE A 45 -1.52 -26.92 3.10
CA ILE A 45 -2.67 -27.38 2.33
C ILE A 45 -2.83 -26.43 1.14
N THR A 46 -3.04 -26.99 -0.04
CA THR A 46 -3.28 -26.20 -1.25
C THR A 46 -4.50 -25.29 -1.04
N LEU A 47 -4.34 -24.00 -1.34
CA LEU A 47 -5.44 -23.04 -1.34
C LEU A 47 -6.53 -23.47 -2.32
N SER A 48 -7.77 -23.06 -2.04
CA SER A 48 -8.89 -23.37 -2.94
C SER A 48 -8.71 -22.68 -4.29
N ASN A 49 -8.61 -23.47 -5.36
CA ASN A 49 -8.51 -22.97 -6.74
C ASN A 49 -9.74 -22.16 -7.14
N SER A 50 -10.93 -22.50 -6.64
CA SER A 50 -12.16 -21.75 -6.95
C SER A 50 -12.16 -20.36 -6.31
N TRP A 51 -11.66 -20.24 -5.08
CA TRP A 51 -11.49 -18.95 -4.41
C TRP A 51 -10.41 -18.09 -5.08
N ILE A 52 -9.27 -18.67 -5.44
CA ILE A 52 -8.21 -17.96 -6.19
C ILE A 52 -8.78 -17.44 -7.51
N ALA A 53 -9.43 -18.29 -8.31
CA ALA A 53 -10.01 -17.91 -9.60
C ALA A 53 -11.08 -16.83 -9.44
N PHE A 54 -11.90 -16.89 -8.38
CA PHE A 54 -12.85 -15.83 -8.07
C PHE A 54 -12.14 -14.50 -7.81
N CYS A 55 -11.13 -14.47 -6.95
CA CYS A 55 -10.41 -13.23 -6.62
C CYS A 55 -9.70 -12.68 -7.86
N GLN A 56 -9.02 -13.53 -8.62
CA GLN A 56 -8.35 -13.15 -9.86
C GLN A 56 -9.33 -12.52 -10.86
N LYS A 57 -10.48 -13.16 -11.07
CA LYS A 57 -11.51 -12.67 -11.99
C LYS A 57 -12.02 -11.29 -11.59
N ASN A 58 -12.47 -11.13 -10.33
CA ASN A 58 -13.09 -9.88 -9.88
C ASN A 58 -12.09 -8.72 -9.82
N LEU A 59 -10.81 -8.99 -9.50
CA LEU A 59 -9.77 -7.97 -9.51
C LEU A 59 -9.33 -7.61 -10.94
N SER A 60 -9.26 -8.57 -11.86
CA SER A 60 -8.84 -8.31 -13.25
C SER A 60 -9.90 -7.58 -14.06
N GLU A 61 -11.18 -7.96 -13.91
CA GLU A 61 -12.31 -7.36 -14.61
C GLU A 61 -12.75 -6.01 -14.01
N TYR A 62 -11.99 -5.48 -13.03
CA TYR A 62 -12.34 -4.38 -12.12
C TYR A 62 -13.64 -3.66 -12.49
N SER A 63 -14.72 -4.13 -11.86
CA SER A 63 -16.00 -3.42 -11.83
C SER A 63 -16.13 -2.78 -10.44
N GLU A 64 -16.84 -1.65 -10.33
CA GLU A 64 -17.22 -1.03 -9.04
C GLU A 64 -18.22 -1.89 -8.24
N SER A 65 -18.05 -3.21 -8.25
CA SER A 65 -18.86 -4.18 -7.54
C SER A 65 -18.32 -4.41 -6.13
N ASN A 66 -19.23 -4.74 -5.20
CA ASN A 66 -18.87 -5.09 -3.83
C ASN A 66 -17.91 -6.29 -3.76
N LYS A 67 -17.87 -7.14 -4.80
CA LYS A 67 -17.01 -8.33 -4.88
C LYS A 67 -15.52 -7.99 -4.80
N VAL A 68 -15.10 -6.87 -5.39
CA VAL A 68 -13.72 -6.37 -5.32
C VAL A 68 -13.34 -6.06 -3.87
N LEU A 69 -14.22 -5.36 -3.15
CA LEU A 69 -14.00 -5.03 -1.74
C LEU A 69 -13.84 -6.29 -0.88
N TYR A 70 -14.66 -7.32 -1.10
CA TYR A 70 -14.51 -8.59 -0.39
C TYR A 70 -13.17 -9.27 -0.69
N CYS A 71 -12.74 -9.31 -1.95
CA CYS A 71 -11.44 -9.87 -2.31
C CYS A 71 -10.31 -9.13 -1.60
N LEU A 72 -10.26 -7.80 -1.73
CA LEU A 72 -9.24 -6.96 -1.11
C LEU A 72 -9.23 -7.12 0.41
N TRP A 73 -10.40 -7.16 1.03
CA TRP A 73 -10.53 -7.27 2.48
C TRP A 73 -10.05 -8.63 2.98
N THR A 74 -10.51 -9.75 2.38
CA THR A 74 -10.03 -11.09 2.74
C THR A 74 -8.52 -11.21 2.53
N LEU A 75 -7.99 -10.73 1.40
CA LEU A 75 -6.55 -10.76 1.12
C LEU A 75 -5.74 -9.98 2.18
N THR A 76 -6.23 -8.80 2.55
CA THR A 76 -5.63 -7.94 3.59
C THR A 76 -5.61 -8.64 4.95
N VAL A 77 -6.71 -9.28 5.35
CA VAL A 77 -6.78 -9.99 6.64
C VAL A 77 -5.82 -11.18 6.66
N VAL A 78 -5.78 -11.99 5.59
CA VAL A 78 -4.84 -13.12 5.50
C VAL A 78 -3.40 -12.64 5.62
N MET A 79 -3.02 -11.58 4.91
CA MET A 79 -1.68 -11.00 5.06
C MET A 79 -1.41 -10.50 6.47
N LYS A 80 -2.35 -9.79 7.11
CA LYS A 80 -2.20 -9.33 8.50
C LYS A 80 -1.95 -10.51 9.45
N GLU A 81 -2.65 -11.63 9.28
CA GLU A 81 -2.42 -12.83 10.11
C GLU A 81 -1.05 -13.45 9.85
N ILE A 82 -0.61 -13.54 8.59
CA ILE A 82 0.76 -13.97 8.26
C ILE A 82 1.80 -13.04 8.90
N PHE A 83 1.54 -11.72 8.92
CA PHE A 83 2.40 -10.74 9.57
C PHE A 83 2.49 -10.88 11.09
N LYS A 84 1.40 -11.30 11.74
CA LYS A 84 1.38 -11.53 13.19
C LYS A 84 2.03 -12.85 13.58
N ASP A 85 2.14 -13.81 12.67
CA ASP A 85 2.74 -15.11 12.96
C ASP A 85 4.24 -14.96 13.30
N THR A 86 4.66 -15.74 14.30
CA THR A 86 6.05 -15.87 14.77
C THR A 86 6.77 -17.06 14.12
N CYS A 87 6.09 -17.80 13.23
CA CYS A 87 6.65 -18.92 12.49
C CYS A 87 7.85 -18.51 11.61
N SER A 88 8.90 -19.34 11.58
CA SER A 88 10.09 -19.14 10.74
C SER A 88 9.82 -19.28 9.23
N GLN A 89 8.73 -19.95 8.84
CA GLN A 89 8.34 -20.17 7.43
C GLN A 89 7.44 -19.05 6.86
N LYS A 90 7.27 -17.95 7.60
CA LYS A 90 6.42 -16.82 7.24
C LYS A 90 6.67 -16.27 5.83
N THR A 91 7.93 -16.14 5.43
CA THR A 91 8.32 -15.66 4.10
C THR A 91 7.81 -16.61 3.00
N GLU A 92 7.95 -17.92 3.20
CA GLU A 92 7.51 -18.92 2.22
C GLU A 92 5.98 -18.99 2.13
N ILE A 93 5.30 -18.93 3.29
CA ILE A 93 3.83 -18.86 3.36
C ILE A 93 3.32 -17.64 2.59
N LEU A 94 3.94 -16.47 2.79
CA LEU A 94 3.53 -15.26 2.09
C LEU A 94 3.82 -15.33 0.60
N LYS A 95 4.95 -15.91 0.20
CA LYS A 95 5.28 -16.14 -1.21
C LYS A 95 4.25 -17.04 -1.89
N GLN A 96 3.90 -18.16 -1.26
CA GLN A 96 2.87 -19.08 -1.76
C GLN A 96 1.52 -18.36 -1.91
N PHE A 97 1.17 -17.49 -0.97
CA PHE A 97 -0.06 -16.72 -1.01
C PHE A 97 -0.09 -15.65 -2.12
N LEU A 98 1.01 -14.92 -2.32
CA LEU A 98 1.07 -13.82 -3.30
C LEU A 98 1.28 -14.27 -4.74
N THR A 99 1.95 -15.41 -4.96
CA THR A 99 2.26 -15.94 -6.30
C THR A 99 1.07 -15.95 -7.26
N PRO A 100 -0.12 -16.47 -6.90
CA PRO A 100 -1.28 -16.47 -7.81
C PRO A 100 -1.84 -15.07 -8.12
N PHE A 101 -1.49 -14.05 -7.35
CA PHE A 101 -2.06 -12.70 -7.49
C PHE A 101 -1.08 -11.66 -8.02
N ASP A 102 0.19 -12.02 -8.26
CA ASP A 102 1.25 -11.05 -8.59
C ASP A 102 0.90 -10.15 -9.79
N SER A 103 0.55 -10.75 -10.92
CA SER A 103 0.15 -10.03 -12.14
C SER A 103 -1.22 -9.37 -12.01
N VAL A 104 -2.14 -9.98 -11.25
CA VAL A 104 -3.49 -9.46 -11.04
C VAL A 104 -3.46 -8.18 -10.22
N PHE A 105 -2.60 -8.09 -9.20
CA PHE A 105 -2.45 -6.86 -8.43
C PHE A 105 -1.87 -5.73 -9.26
N GLU A 106 -0.94 -6.02 -10.18
CA GLU A 106 -0.44 -5.00 -11.10
C GLU A 106 -1.54 -4.51 -12.04
N GLY A 107 -2.29 -5.43 -12.65
CA GLY A 107 -3.44 -5.08 -13.49
C GLY A 107 -4.46 -4.24 -12.74
N PHE A 108 -4.84 -4.69 -11.53
CA PHE A 108 -5.78 -3.97 -10.68
C PHE A 108 -5.28 -2.59 -10.27
N TYR A 109 -3.99 -2.45 -9.93
CA TYR A 109 -3.36 -1.16 -9.64
C TYR A 109 -3.54 -0.20 -10.81
N ASN A 110 -3.16 -0.62 -12.02
CA ASN A 110 -3.27 0.23 -13.20
C ASN A 110 -4.74 0.62 -13.45
N SER A 111 -5.68 -0.32 -13.36
CA SER A 111 -7.10 -0.07 -13.57
C SER A 111 -7.69 0.89 -12.53
N LEU A 112 -7.38 0.70 -11.24
CA LEU A 112 -7.89 1.53 -10.15
C LEU A 112 -7.38 2.97 -10.26
N PHE A 113 -6.08 3.17 -10.55
CA PHE A 113 -5.48 4.49 -10.65
C PHE A 113 -5.67 5.17 -12.00
N SER A 114 -6.16 4.46 -13.02
CA SER A 114 -6.56 5.05 -14.30
C SER A 114 -7.98 5.62 -14.30
N GLN A 115 -8.75 5.43 -13.22
CA GLN A 115 -10.08 6.01 -13.13
C GLN A 115 -9.99 7.54 -13.00
N HIS A 116 -10.46 8.25 -14.02
CA HIS A 116 -10.54 9.72 -14.00
C HIS A 116 -11.88 10.10 -13.35
N PHE A 117 -11.82 10.82 -12.22
CA PHE A 117 -12.98 11.21 -11.40
C PHE A 117 -13.87 12.29 -12.05
N GLU A 118 -13.88 12.42 -13.37
CA GLU A 118 -14.47 13.56 -14.06
C GLU A 118 -16.00 13.52 -14.13
N SER A 119 -16.68 12.39 -13.88
CA SER A 119 -18.15 12.33 -13.98
C SER A 119 -18.81 11.05 -13.42
N HIS A 120 -18.71 10.78 -12.11
CA HIS A 120 -19.40 9.61 -11.53
C HIS A 120 -20.34 9.98 -10.37
N GLN A 121 -21.59 9.52 -10.48
CA GLN A 121 -22.69 9.71 -9.51
C GLN A 121 -22.49 8.97 -8.17
N ASP A 122 -21.54 8.02 -8.07
CA ASP A 122 -21.27 7.23 -6.86
C ASP A 122 -19.77 7.06 -6.58
N THR A 123 -19.09 8.16 -6.25
CA THR A 123 -17.66 8.16 -5.87
C THR A 123 -17.34 7.32 -4.63
N SER A 124 -18.36 6.88 -3.88
CA SER A 124 -18.19 6.18 -2.60
C SER A 124 -17.53 4.80 -2.77
N LYS A 125 -17.88 4.06 -3.82
CA LYS A 125 -17.35 2.71 -4.08
C LYS A 125 -15.90 2.74 -4.51
N THR A 126 -15.52 3.68 -5.37
CA THR A 126 -14.12 3.89 -5.75
C THR A 126 -13.29 4.32 -4.55
N VAL A 127 -13.78 5.26 -3.73
CA VAL A 127 -13.10 5.65 -2.50
C VAL A 127 -12.90 4.48 -1.55
N ASN A 128 -13.92 3.63 -1.35
CA ASN A 128 -13.78 2.43 -0.52
C ASN A 128 -12.73 1.46 -1.10
N SER A 129 -12.73 1.27 -2.42
CA SER A 129 -11.75 0.41 -3.10
C SER A 129 -10.32 0.96 -2.97
N LEU A 130 -10.14 2.28 -3.11
CA LEU A 130 -8.87 2.97 -2.88
C LEU A 130 -8.38 2.79 -1.45
N ILE A 131 -9.24 2.96 -0.45
CA ILE A 131 -8.85 2.81 0.96
C ILE A 131 -8.49 1.36 1.28
N CYS A 132 -9.32 0.40 0.85
CA CYS A 132 -9.05 -1.02 1.05
C CYS A 132 -7.76 -1.45 0.35
N PHE A 133 -7.52 -0.97 -0.87
CA PHE A 133 -6.30 -1.30 -1.60
C PHE A 133 -5.08 -0.59 -1.01
N LEU A 134 -5.21 0.63 -0.48
CA LEU A 134 -4.12 1.30 0.22
C LEU A 134 -3.63 0.49 1.43
N GLU A 135 -4.54 -0.09 2.23
CA GLU A 135 -4.15 -1.01 3.31
C GLU A 135 -3.40 -2.24 2.78
N MET A 136 -3.82 -2.76 1.63
CA MET A 136 -3.13 -3.86 0.98
C MET A 136 -1.73 -3.46 0.47
N LEU A 137 -1.59 -2.27 -0.14
CA LEU A 137 -0.31 -1.71 -0.58
C LEU A 137 0.65 -1.46 0.60
N GLU A 138 0.13 -1.04 1.75
CA GLU A 138 0.89 -0.95 3.00
C GLU A 138 1.49 -2.30 3.39
N LEU A 139 0.69 -3.38 3.34
CA LEU A 139 1.14 -4.73 3.67
C LEU A 139 2.13 -5.28 2.64
N LEU A 140 1.89 -5.07 1.35
CA LEU A 140 2.79 -5.48 0.27
C LEU A 140 4.15 -4.81 0.41
N THR A 141 4.16 -3.50 0.60
CA THR A 141 5.40 -2.73 0.77
C THR A 141 6.11 -3.09 2.07
N ALA A 142 5.38 -3.25 3.18
CA ALA A 142 5.94 -3.73 4.44
C ALA A 142 6.56 -5.12 4.27
N SER A 143 5.94 -6.00 3.48
CA SER A 143 6.41 -7.38 3.34
C SER A 143 7.72 -7.45 2.59
N ARG A 144 7.94 -6.55 1.64
CA ARG A 144 9.24 -6.37 1.02
C ARG A 144 10.30 -5.92 2.01
N ILE A 145 10.00 -4.88 2.80
CA ILE A 145 10.97 -4.29 3.75
C ILE A 145 11.39 -5.32 4.82
N HIS A 146 10.43 -6.10 5.33
CA HIS A 146 10.67 -6.96 6.50
C HIS A 146 10.98 -8.42 6.13
N LEU A 147 10.44 -8.93 5.02
CA LEU A 147 10.50 -10.36 4.65
C LEU A 147 11.30 -10.64 3.36
N GLU A 148 11.91 -9.62 2.74
CA GLU A 148 12.82 -9.75 1.58
C GLU A 148 12.24 -10.55 0.40
N LEU A 149 10.93 -10.41 0.19
CA LEU A 149 10.28 -10.96 -0.99
C LEU A 149 10.41 -9.98 -2.16
N HIS A 150 10.58 -10.53 -3.36
CA HIS A 150 10.79 -9.80 -4.60
C HIS A 150 9.68 -10.04 -5.63
N CYS A 151 8.44 -10.16 -5.17
CA CYS A 151 7.29 -10.22 -6.07
C CYS A 151 7.04 -8.85 -6.71
N THR A 152 6.60 -8.84 -7.96
CA THR A 152 6.32 -7.60 -8.71
C THR A 152 5.30 -6.75 -7.98
N CYS A 153 4.27 -7.38 -7.41
CA CYS A 153 3.19 -6.75 -6.67
C CYS A 153 3.66 -5.93 -5.46
N GLN A 154 4.78 -6.30 -4.86
CA GLN A 154 5.39 -5.59 -3.74
C GLN A 154 6.17 -4.34 -4.18
N ARG A 155 6.53 -4.27 -5.46
CA ARG A 155 7.29 -3.18 -6.06
C ARG A 155 6.41 -2.17 -6.80
N ILE A 156 5.13 -2.48 -7.07
CA ILE A 156 4.26 -1.67 -7.96
C ILE A 156 4.28 -0.17 -7.61
N VAL A 157 4.21 0.17 -6.32
CA VAL A 157 4.21 1.58 -5.87
C VAL A 157 5.48 2.32 -6.26
N PHE A 158 6.63 1.62 -6.30
CA PHE A 158 7.91 2.21 -6.69
C PHE A 158 8.14 2.18 -8.19
N LEU A 159 7.53 1.21 -8.89
CA LEU A 159 7.58 1.12 -10.35
C LEU A 159 6.70 2.18 -11.02
N LYS A 160 5.57 2.53 -10.41
CA LYS A 160 4.59 3.51 -10.94
C LYS A 160 4.17 4.53 -9.87
N PRO A 161 5.11 5.28 -9.27
CA PRO A 161 4.83 6.14 -8.12
C PRO A 161 3.88 7.30 -8.43
N SER A 162 3.83 7.75 -9.69
CA SER A 162 2.91 8.81 -10.14
C SER A 162 1.45 8.48 -9.83
N CYS A 163 1.01 7.23 -10.05
CA CYS A 163 -0.37 6.80 -9.81
C CYS A 163 -0.85 7.09 -8.39
N VAL A 164 0.00 6.86 -7.38
CA VAL A 164 -0.33 7.12 -5.95
C VAL A 164 -0.26 8.62 -5.62
N LEU A 165 0.65 9.35 -6.27
CA LEU A 165 0.78 10.80 -6.08
C LEU A 165 -0.37 11.58 -6.73
N ASP A 166 -0.86 11.12 -7.88
CA ASP A 166 -1.95 11.75 -8.62
C ASP A 166 -3.25 11.76 -7.81
N VAL A 167 -3.50 10.74 -6.97
CA VAL A 167 -4.66 10.69 -6.05
C VAL A 167 -4.75 11.91 -5.13
N ILE A 168 -3.61 12.50 -4.75
CA ILE A 168 -3.58 13.69 -3.91
C ILE A 168 -4.20 14.89 -4.65
N THR A 169 -4.09 14.92 -5.97
CA THR A 169 -4.65 15.98 -6.82
C THR A 169 -6.13 15.77 -7.17
N TRP A 170 -6.64 14.54 -7.09
CA TRP A 170 -8.01 14.19 -7.45
C TRP A 170 -9.09 14.94 -6.64
N PRO A 171 -10.30 15.16 -7.17
CA PRO A 171 -11.41 15.81 -6.47
C PRO A 171 -12.11 14.90 -5.46
N ILE A 172 -11.35 14.21 -4.60
CA ILE A 172 -11.85 13.29 -3.56
C ILE A 172 -11.75 13.89 -2.15
N GLN A 173 -12.38 13.24 -1.17
CA GLN A 173 -12.38 13.76 0.21
C GLN A 173 -10.96 13.91 0.76
N ALA A 174 -10.71 15.01 1.48
CA ALA A 174 -9.39 15.34 2.01
C ALA A 174 -8.79 14.23 2.88
N PHE A 175 -9.60 13.47 3.64
CA PHE A 175 -9.08 12.39 4.47
C PHE A 175 -8.42 11.25 3.66
N VAL A 176 -8.87 11.00 2.43
CA VAL A 176 -8.27 10.00 1.54
C VAL A 176 -6.89 10.51 1.11
N LYS A 177 -6.81 11.75 0.63
CA LYS A 177 -5.53 12.41 0.28
C LYS A 177 -4.53 12.36 1.43
N ARG A 178 -5.00 12.64 2.66
CA ARG A 178 -4.20 12.55 3.90
C ARG A 178 -3.60 11.15 4.09
N LYS A 179 -4.40 10.08 3.90
CA LYS A 179 -3.91 8.69 3.99
C LYS A 179 -2.80 8.40 2.96
N PHE A 180 -2.97 8.84 1.72
CA PHE A 180 -1.95 8.67 0.68
C PHE A 180 -0.64 9.41 0.97
N ILE A 181 -0.70 10.64 1.48
CA ILE A 181 0.49 11.39 1.92
C ILE A 181 1.22 10.66 3.05
N ILE A 182 0.47 10.18 4.05
CA ILE A 182 1.04 9.41 5.16
C ILE A 182 1.68 8.12 4.66
N PHE A 183 1.02 7.42 3.73
CA PHE A 183 1.52 6.21 3.10
C PHE A 183 2.87 6.44 2.41
N VAL A 184 2.95 7.39 1.46
CA VAL A 184 4.19 7.72 0.74
C VAL A 184 5.30 8.13 1.69
N LYS A 185 4.97 8.94 2.72
CA LYS A 185 5.92 9.29 3.77
C LYS A 185 6.44 8.05 4.51
N LYS A 186 5.58 7.10 4.86
CA LYS A 186 6.00 5.85 5.52
C LYS A 186 6.89 5.00 4.60
N CYS A 187 6.61 4.96 3.29
CA CYS A 187 7.49 4.31 2.30
C CYS A 187 8.90 4.90 2.34
N LEU A 188 9.04 6.22 2.17
CA LEU A 188 10.33 6.91 2.13
C LEU A 188 11.14 6.79 3.43
N LEU A 189 10.46 6.69 4.56
CA LEU A 189 11.10 6.49 5.87
C LEU A 189 11.41 5.01 6.16
N ARG A 190 11.01 4.08 5.29
CA ARG A 190 11.08 2.62 5.51
C ARG A 190 10.38 2.16 6.80
N LYS A 191 9.28 2.85 7.15
CA LYS A 191 8.51 2.63 8.40
C LYS A 191 7.20 1.87 8.22
N LEU A 192 6.97 1.31 7.04
CA LEU A 192 5.76 0.54 6.79
C LEU A 192 5.82 -0.79 7.54
N GLY A 193 4.75 -1.13 8.25
CA GLY A 193 4.65 -2.36 9.03
C GLY A 193 5.39 -2.36 10.38
N GLU A 194 5.95 -1.22 10.83
CA GLU A 194 6.50 -1.09 12.19
C GLU A 194 5.45 -1.50 13.26
N ASP A 195 4.19 -1.12 13.05
CA ASP A 195 3.08 -1.45 13.96
C ASP A 195 2.62 -2.93 13.87
N LEU A 196 3.00 -3.63 12.79
CA LEU A 196 2.52 -4.99 12.49
C LEU A 196 3.48 -6.07 12.98
N CYS A 197 4.77 -5.75 13.10
CA CYS A 197 5.79 -6.69 13.57
C CYS A 197 5.97 -6.54 15.08
N ARG A 198 5.40 -7.44 15.88
CA ARG A 198 5.76 -7.56 17.30
C ARG A 198 7.15 -8.17 17.42
N GLY A 199 8.21 -7.37 17.33
CA GLY A 199 9.56 -7.81 17.70
C GLY A 199 10.69 -7.17 16.88
N SER A 200 11.68 -6.66 17.62
CA SER A 200 13.01 -6.15 17.26
C SER A 200 13.16 -5.22 16.06
N VAL A 201 13.76 -4.06 16.33
CA VAL A 201 14.38 -3.14 15.37
C VAL A 201 15.19 -3.93 14.33
N PRO A 202 15.07 -3.66 13.02
CA PRO A 202 15.85 -4.37 12.01
C PRO A 202 17.34 -4.23 12.34
N SER A 203 18.03 -5.36 12.53
CA SER A 203 19.48 -5.39 12.51
C SER A 203 19.96 -4.92 11.13
N PHE A 204 21.12 -4.27 11.09
CA PHE A 204 21.80 -3.90 9.84
C PHE A 204 21.80 -5.11 8.89
N ARG A 205 20.98 -5.03 7.84
CA ARG A 205 20.79 -6.06 6.83
C ARG A 205 21.52 -5.67 5.54
N PRO A 206 21.93 -6.66 4.72
CA PRO A 206 22.60 -6.38 3.47
C PRO A 206 21.73 -5.48 2.56
N PRO A 207 22.33 -4.61 1.74
CA PRO A 207 21.57 -3.74 0.85
C PRO A 207 20.79 -4.57 -0.17
N ASP A 208 19.45 -4.49 -0.13
CA ASP A 208 18.59 -4.94 -1.23
C ASP A 208 18.87 -4.02 -2.43
N CYS A 209 19.52 -4.58 -3.45
CA CYS A 209 19.97 -3.86 -4.64
C CYS A 209 18.83 -3.20 -5.41
N HIS A 210 17.59 -3.71 -5.29
CA HIS A 210 16.42 -3.11 -5.91
C HIS A 210 15.74 -2.08 -5.01
N LEU A 211 15.87 -2.17 -3.68
CA LEU A 211 15.21 -1.26 -2.75
C LEU A 211 15.78 0.16 -2.87
N GLU A 212 17.09 0.33 -3.06
CA GLU A 212 17.69 1.66 -3.21
C GLU A 212 17.21 2.37 -4.47
N GLY A 213 17.24 1.68 -5.63
CA GLY A 213 16.73 2.23 -6.89
C GLY A 213 15.22 2.54 -6.83
N ASP A 214 14.44 1.68 -6.19
CA ASP A 214 13.00 1.88 -6.03
C ASP A 214 12.68 3.07 -5.11
N MET A 215 13.45 3.26 -4.03
CA MET A 215 13.30 4.40 -3.12
C MET A 215 13.70 5.71 -3.79
N LEU A 216 14.73 5.68 -4.64
CA LEU A 216 15.11 6.82 -5.48
C LEU A 216 14.00 7.16 -6.48
N ALA A 217 13.44 6.18 -7.19
CA ALA A 217 12.35 6.40 -8.13
C ALA A 217 11.13 7.06 -7.46
N LEU A 218 10.78 6.61 -6.25
CA LEU A 218 9.72 7.24 -5.46
C LEU A 218 10.07 8.67 -5.04
N ALA A 219 11.31 8.91 -4.58
CA ALA A 219 11.78 10.24 -4.19
C ALA A 219 11.77 11.23 -5.36
N ASP A 220 12.25 10.81 -6.53
CA ASP A 220 12.24 11.64 -7.75
C ASP A 220 10.81 11.95 -8.19
N ALA A 221 9.90 10.97 -8.18
CA ALA A 221 8.49 11.19 -8.50
C ALA A 221 7.82 12.19 -7.54
N VAL A 222 8.12 12.11 -6.24
CA VAL A 222 7.65 13.09 -5.25
C VAL A 222 8.14 14.49 -5.60
N LEU A 223 9.43 14.66 -5.88
CA LEU A 223 10.02 15.96 -6.21
C LEU A 223 9.43 16.54 -7.51
N GLN A 224 9.21 15.68 -8.52
CA GLN A 224 8.52 16.07 -9.74
C GLN A 224 7.07 16.50 -9.48
N ALA A 225 6.31 15.75 -8.69
CA ALA A 225 4.94 16.11 -8.34
C ALA A 225 4.88 17.46 -7.58
N VAL A 226 5.83 17.70 -6.67
CA VAL A 226 5.96 18.99 -5.97
C VAL A 226 6.24 20.13 -6.95
N ALA A 227 7.14 19.92 -7.92
CA ALA A 227 7.42 20.89 -8.97
C ALA A 227 6.18 21.20 -9.85
N LEU A 228 5.33 20.20 -10.09
CA LEU A 228 4.06 20.34 -10.79
C LEU A 228 2.94 20.98 -9.93
N GLY A 229 3.23 21.31 -8.66
CA GLY A 229 2.31 22.04 -7.80
C GLY A 229 1.47 21.17 -6.86
N LEU A 230 1.87 19.92 -6.59
CA LEU A 230 1.20 19.03 -5.62
C LEU A 230 0.85 19.75 -4.30
N LEU A 231 1.78 20.55 -3.75
CA LEU A 231 1.56 21.28 -2.50
C LEU A 231 0.43 22.32 -2.58
N ARG A 232 0.20 22.91 -3.75
CA ARG A 232 -0.87 23.89 -3.95
C ARG A 232 -2.25 23.23 -3.87
N THR A 233 -2.34 21.93 -4.16
CA THR A 233 -3.59 21.15 -4.09
C THR A 233 -3.93 20.61 -2.70
N LEU A 234 -3.01 20.75 -1.73
CA LEU A 234 -3.22 20.26 -0.37
C LEU A 234 -4.18 21.19 0.40
N SER A 235 -5.37 20.69 0.70
CA SER A 235 -6.25 21.37 1.65
C SER A 235 -5.75 21.14 3.08
N ILE A 236 -5.24 22.20 3.69
CA ILE A 236 -4.64 22.19 5.05
C ILE A 236 -5.70 22.48 6.13
N HIS A 237 -6.99 22.42 5.79
CA HIS A 237 -8.04 22.62 6.79
C HIS A 237 -8.08 21.42 7.75
N GLY A 238 -7.83 21.69 9.03
CA GLY A 238 -8.00 20.73 10.11
C GLY A 238 -9.48 20.43 10.33
N LYS A 239 -9.76 19.44 11.18
CA LYS A 239 -11.11 19.29 11.76
C LYS A 239 -11.19 20.17 13.01
N PRO A 240 -12.33 20.82 13.29
CA PRO A 240 -12.55 21.39 14.60
C PRO A 240 -12.44 20.25 15.63
N SER A 241 -11.56 20.42 16.62
CA SER A 241 -11.35 19.43 17.68
C SER A 241 -12.41 19.61 18.76
N CYS A 242 -13.54 18.92 18.64
CA CYS A 242 -14.52 18.86 19.73
C CYS A 242 -14.18 17.66 20.63
N PHE A 243 -13.55 17.93 21.76
CA PHE A 243 -13.46 16.95 22.85
C PHE A 243 -14.72 17.13 23.71
N GLY A 244 -15.53 16.09 23.90
CA GLY A 244 -16.65 16.11 24.84
C GLY A 244 -18.07 16.16 24.29
N GLY A 245 -18.31 15.90 22.99
CA GLY A 245 -19.66 15.56 22.48
C GLY A 245 -20.76 16.61 22.69
N GLY A 246 -20.42 17.89 22.87
CA GLY A 246 -21.42 18.96 22.93
C GLY A 246 -22.01 19.21 21.55
N GLU A 247 -23.33 19.16 21.42
CA GLU A 247 -24.05 19.59 20.22
C GLU A 247 -23.59 21.00 19.84
N LEU A 248 -23.13 21.15 18.60
CA LEU A 248 -22.73 22.45 18.05
C LEU A 248 -23.95 23.36 18.03
N GLN A 249 -23.92 24.45 18.81
CA GLN A 249 -24.94 25.48 18.68
C GLN A 249 -24.89 26.08 17.27
N PRO A 250 -26.05 26.25 16.60
CA PRO A 250 -26.11 26.89 15.30
C PRO A 250 -25.73 28.37 15.45
N GLY A 251 -24.53 28.74 14.99
CA GLY A 251 -24.04 30.14 15.02
C GLY A 251 -22.58 30.32 15.39
N CYS A 252 -21.87 29.27 15.86
CA CYS A 252 -20.44 29.37 16.15
C CYS A 252 -19.62 28.80 14.98
N GLU A 253 -19.14 29.67 14.08
CA GLU A 253 -18.13 29.31 13.08
C GLU A 253 -16.80 29.03 13.80
N GLN A 254 -16.60 27.80 14.28
CA GLN A 254 -15.26 27.35 14.63
C GLN A 254 -14.45 27.24 13.33
N VAL A 255 -13.67 28.28 13.05
CA VAL A 255 -12.63 28.25 12.01
C VAL A 255 -11.68 27.12 12.38
N ALA A 256 -11.77 26.02 11.63
CA ALA A 256 -10.93 24.87 11.87
C ALA A 256 -9.46 25.26 11.61
N GLY A 257 -8.63 25.18 12.65
CA GLY A 257 -7.21 25.48 12.56
C GLY A 257 -6.48 24.58 11.53
N PRO A 258 -5.28 24.98 11.07
CA PRO A 258 -4.54 24.23 10.09
C PRO A 258 -4.14 22.82 10.58
N ASP A 259 -4.19 21.82 9.70
CA ASP A 259 -3.75 20.46 9.98
C ASP A 259 -2.22 20.38 10.03
N HIS A 260 -1.66 20.66 11.21
CA HIS A 260 -0.23 20.59 11.46
C HIS A 260 0.37 19.19 11.26
N VAL A 261 -0.42 18.12 11.39
CA VAL A 261 0.05 16.75 11.17
C VAL A 261 0.37 16.54 9.69
N ILE A 262 -0.52 17.00 8.81
CA ILE A 262 -0.33 16.87 7.37
C ILE A 262 0.74 17.81 6.84
N LEU A 263 0.82 19.04 7.36
CA LEU A 263 1.93 19.94 7.06
C LEU A 263 3.27 19.29 7.40
N ARG A 264 3.41 18.77 8.63
CA ARG A 264 4.64 18.09 9.06
C ARG A 264 4.92 16.86 8.21
N ALA A 265 3.90 16.09 7.85
CA ALA A 265 4.03 14.92 6.99
C ALA A 265 4.53 15.29 5.58
N ALA A 266 3.96 16.32 4.97
CA ALA A 266 4.35 16.82 3.65
C ALA A 266 5.77 17.40 3.66
N SER A 267 6.13 18.21 4.68
CA SER A 267 7.49 18.73 4.84
C SER A 267 8.52 17.60 4.97
N LEU A 268 8.23 16.60 5.80
CA LEU A 268 9.14 15.46 5.98
C LEU A 268 9.27 14.62 4.71
N LEU A 269 8.19 14.46 3.95
CA LEU A 269 8.17 13.77 2.67
C LEU A 269 9.09 14.47 1.64
N ILE A 270 9.09 15.80 1.59
CA ILE A 270 9.99 16.57 0.71
C ILE A 270 11.44 16.47 1.18
N ILE A 271 11.69 16.75 2.46
CA ILE A 271 13.06 16.74 3.02
C ILE A 271 13.70 15.37 2.82
N LYS A 272 12.95 14.28 3.07
CA LYS A 272 13.47 12.93 2.89
C LYS A 272 13.71 12.57 1.42
N SER A 273 12.86 13.05 0.51
CA SER A 273 13.07 12.84 -0.93
C SER A 273 14.32 13.57 -1.43
N LEU A 274 14.55 14.80 -0.96
CA LEU A 274 15.78 15.55 -1.24
C LEU A 274 17.01 14.82 -0.67
N GLU A 275 16.95 14.35 0.57
CA GLU A 275 18.03 13.61 1.21
C GLU A 275 18.45 12.37 0.38
N ILE A 276 17.48 11.55 -0.04
CA ILE A 276 17.72 10.36 -0.89
C ILE A 276 18.37 10.76 -2.22
N LYS A 277 17.85 11.82 -2.86
CA LYS A 277 18.40 12.30 -4.13
C LYS A 277 19.83 12.80 -4.00
N PHE A 278 20.13 13.58 -2.95
CA PHE A 278 21.49 14.07 -2.70
C PHE A 278 22.47 12.95 -2.37
N GLN A 279 22.06 11.96 -1.57
CA GLN A 279 22.89 10.78 -1.26
C GLN A 279 23.27 10.01 -2.52
N ASN A 280 22.34 9.85 -3.46
CA ASN A 280 22.63 9.21 -4.74
C ASN A 280 23.54 10.05 -5.65
N CYS A 281 23.38 11.37 -5.69
CA CYS A 281 24.30 12.22 -6.45
C CYS A 281 25.74 12.15 -5.91
N ALA A 282 25.92 12.07 -4.59
CA ALA A 282 27.23 11.91 -3.97
C ALA A 282 27.88 10.57 -4.35
N SER A 283 27.14 9.46 -4.28
CA SER A 283 27.66 8.13 -4.64
C SER A 283 28.04 8.02 -6.12
N VAL A 284 27.25 8.60 -7.03
CA VAL A 284 27.57 8.64 -8.47
C VAL A 284 28.84 9.46 -8.74
N THR A 285 29.04 10.56 -8.01
CA THR A 285 30.21 11.43 -8.16
C THR A 285 31.49 10.74 -7.65
N GLU A 286 31.40 9.99 -6.55
CA GLU A 286 32.51 9.19 -6.02
C GLU A 286 32.90 8.02 -6.95
N MET A 287 31.92 7.38 -7.60
CA MET A 287 32.19 6.32 -8.59
C MET A 287 32.84 6.86 -9.88
N GLN A 288 32.52 8.10 -10.30
CA GLN A 288 33.18 8.75 -11.44
C GLN A 288 34.57 9.32 -11.10
N GLY A 289 34.85 9.60 -9.83
CA GLY A 289 36.16 10.11 -9.36
C GLY A 289 37.27 9.06 -9.24
N ASN A 290 36.95 7.76 -9.34
CA ASN A 290 37.89 6.64 -9.19
C ASN A 290 38.38 6.04 -10.52
N SER A 291 38.40 6.82 -11.61
CA SER A 291 39.17 6.43 -12.79
C SER A 291 40.67 6.66 -12.52
N PRO A 292 41.54 5.63 -12.53
CA PRO A 292 42.95 5.83 -12.30
C PRO A 292 43.55 6.52 -13.52
N ASN A 293 43.84 7.82 -13.40
CA ASN A 293 44.88 8.46 -14.19
C ASN A 293 46.22 7.80 -13.80
N SER A 294 46.52 6.67 -14.44
CA SER A 294 47.79 5.97 -14.29
C SER A 294 48.57 6.04 -15.61
N PHE A 295 49.72 6.71 -15.51
CA PHE A 295 50.93 6.57 -16.32
C PHE A 295 50.99 7.19 -17.73
N GLY A 296 51.77 8.27 -17.80
CA GLY A 296 52.36 8.80 -19.02
C GLY A 296 53.42 9.87 -18.78
N MET A 297 54.24 9.77 -17.71
CA MET A 297 55.45 10.59 -17.65
C MET A 297 56.49 9.99 -18.59
N ARG A 298 56.71 10.71 -19.70
CA ARG A 298 57.82 10.55 -20.64
C ARG A 298 59.14 10.62 -19.88
N SER A 299 59.95 9.56 -19.99
CA SER A 299 61.40 9.72 -19.95
C SER A 299 61.88 9.99 -21.37
N ASN A 300 62.51 11.15 -21.58
CA ASN A 300 63.42 11.45 -22.68
C ASN A 300 64.33 12.57 -22.18
N GLY A 301 65.60 12.24 -21.96
CA GLY A 301 66.66 13.11 -21.45
C GLY A 301 67.63 12.33 -20.58
#